data_AF-A0A182SZI0-F1
#
_entry.id   AF-A0A182SZI0-F1
#
_cell.length_a   1.000
_cell.length_b   1.000
_cell.length_c   1.000
_cell.angle_alpha   90.00
_cell.angle_beta   90.00
_cell.angle_gamma   90.00
#
_symmetry.space_group_name_H-M   'P 1'
#
loop_
_entity.id
_entity.type
_entity.pdbx_description
1 polymer ?
#
loop_
_entity_poly.entity_id
_entity_poly.type
_entity_poly.pdbx_seq_one_letter_code
_entity_poly.pdbx_strand_id
1 'polypeptide(L)'
;MVGHQLARLWLSVLAVLFSAKSSLGSTFNVIYAINAGGDAHTDSNGIYYLGDPLKGKVGTESDYGRQLLTINRVNKHDEILYQTERYHHDTFGYDIPVSGDGQYVLILKFCEVYFNGPNMKVKALLTMS
;
A
#
# COMPACT_ATOMS: atom_id res chain seq x y z
N MET A 1 -2.38 -7.69 53.71
CA MET A 1 -2.17 -6.55 52.78
C MET A 1 -1.04 -6.76 51.76
N VAL A 2 -0.44 -7.95 51.63
CA VAL A 2 0.71 -8.20 50.71
C VAL A 2 0.31 -8.79 49.35
N GLY A 3 -0.77 -9.59 49.28
CA GLY A 3 -1.20 -10.26 48.03
C GLY A 3 -1.69 -9.33 46.92
N HIS A 4 -2.31 -8.19 47.27
CA HIS A 4 -2.79 -7.20 46.29
C HIS A 4 -1.67 -6.42 45.60
N GLN A 5 -0.53 -6.24 46.26
CA GLN A 5 0.64 -5.54 45.72
C GLN A 5 1.32 -6.37 44.62
N LEU A 6 1.44 -7.69 44.84
CA LEU A 6 2.04 -8.62 43.88
C LEU A 6 1.19 -8.77 42.62
N ALA A 7 -0.14 -8.92 42.75
CA ALA A 7 -1.04 -9.02 41.59
C ALA A 7 -1.00 -7.77 40.68
N ARG A 8 -0.84 -6.58 41.28
CA ARG A 8 -0.69 -5.32 40.54
C ARG A 8 0.63 -5.24 39.78
N LEU A 9 1.72 -5.76 40.35
CA LEU A 9 3.02 -5.86 39.67
C LEU A 9 2.95 -6.82 38.46
N TRP A 10 2.32 -7.98 38.62
CA TRP A 10 2.19 -8.97 37.54
C TRP A 10 1.33 -8.46 36.37
N LEU A 11 0.23 -7.76 36.65
CA LEU A 11 -0.62 -7.14 35.62
C LEU A 11 0.10 -6.00 34.86
N SER A 12 0.93 -5.23 35.55
CA SER A 12 1.70 -4.14 34.92
C SER A 12 2.86 -4.66 34.07
N VAL A 13 3.54 -5.74 34.48
CA VAL A 13 4.56 -6.40 33.65
C VAL A 13 3.95 -7.00 32.38
N LEU A 14 2.76 -7.62 32.45
CA LEU A 14 2.07 -8.14 31.27
C LEU A 14 1.63 -7.02 30.30
N ALA A 15 1.20 -5.87 30.83
CA ALA A 15 0.84 -4.70 30.01
C ALA A 15 2.05 -4.05 29.32
N VAL A 16 3.22 -4.04 29.98
CA VAL A 16 4.47 -3.52 29.39
C VAL A 16 5.00 -4.47 28.31
N LEU A 17 4.88 -5.79 28.50
CA LEU A 17 5.25 -6.78 27.47
C LEU A 17 4.34 -6.74 26.24
N PHE A 18 3.08 -6.30 26.37
CA PHE A 18 2.15 -6.17 25.25
C PHE A 18 2.31 -4.85 24.46
N SER A 19 2.93 -3.83 25.04
CA SER A 19 3.11 -2.50 24.41
C SER A 19 4.39 -2.37 23.58
N ALA A 20 5.34 -3.30 23.68
CA ALA A 20 6.52 -3.31 22.84
C ALA A 20 6.23 -3.88 21.44
N LYS A 21 5.27 -3.28 20.73
CA LYS A 21 5.27 -3.35 19.26
C LYS A 21 6.38 -2.42 18.81
N SER A 22 7.58 -2.96 18.66
CA SER A 22 8.66 -2.28 17.96
C SER A 22 8.16 -1.94 16.56
N SER A 23 7.83 -0.66 16.33
CA SER A 23 7.83 -0.12 14.99
C SER A 23 9.29 -0.15 14.55
N LEU A 24 9.66 -1.23 13.86
CA LEU A 24 10.77 -1.15 12.93
C LEU A 24 10.40 -0.01 11.99
N GLY A 25 11.00 1.16 12.22
CA GLY A 25 10.79 2.32 11.38
C GLY A 25 11.04 1.88 9.95
N SER A 26 10.05 2.09 9.09
CA SER A 26 10.21 1.91 7.65
C SER A 26 11.53 2.55 7.24
N THR A 27 12.44 1.75 6.67
CA THR A 27 13.71 2.25 6.09
C THR A 27 13.47 3.27 4.99
N PHE A 28 12.22 3.37 4.51
CA PHE A 28 11.77 4.31 3.50
C PHE A 28 11.02 5.47 4.14
N ASN A 29 11.45 6.70 3.83
CA ASN A 29 10.66 7.90 4.09
C ASN A 29 9.56 8.02 3.03
N VAL A 30 8.50 7.22 3.18
CA VAL A 30 7.35 7.27 2.27
C VAL A 30 6.43 8.39 2.71
N ILE A 31 6.35 9.43 1.88
CA ILE A 31 5.46 10.58 2.11
C ILE A 31 4.05 10.36 1.56
N TYR A 32 3.90 9.46 0.57
CA TYR A 32 2.63 9.17 -0.06
C TYR A 32 2.67 7.81 -0.78
N ALA A 33 1.60 7.03 -0.66
CA ALA A 33 1.40 5.77 -1.37
C ALA A 33 -0.09 5.52 -1.61
N ILE A 34 -0.45 5.02 -2.80
CA ILE A 34 -1.84 4.79 -3.22
C ILE A 34 -1.97 3.37 -3.74
N ASN A 35 -3.04 2.68 -3.34
CA ASN A 35 -3.48 1.44 -3.96
C ASN A 35 -4.50 1.74 -5.07
N ALA A 36 -4.04 1.81 -6.32
CA ALA A 36 -4.91 2.12 -7.45
C ALA A 36 -5.98 1.04 -7.67
N GLY A 37 -7.24 1.46 -7.78
CA GLY A 37 -8.41 0.60 -7.89
C GLY A 37 -8.82 -0.13 -6.61
N GLY A 38 -8.05 0.00 -5.53
CA GLY A 38 -8.21 -0.79 -4.31
C GLY A 38 -8.50 0.03 -3.06
N ASP A 39 -8.77 -0.69 -1.98
CA ASP A 39 -8.92 -0.11 -0.65
C ASP A 39 -7.55 0.06 0.03
N ALA A 40 -7.52 0.76 1.18
CA ALA A 40 -6.30 1.02 1.92
C ALA A 40 -5.64 -0.29 2.41
N HIS A 41 -4.31 -0.33 2.41
CA HIS A 41 -3.54 -1.51 2.78
C HIS A 41 -2.17 -1.13 3.36
N THR A 42 -1.71 -1.84 4.39
CA THR A 42 -0.34 -1.71 4.89
C THR A 42 0.47 -2.92 4.45
N ASP A 43 1.56 -2.70 3.70
CA ASP A 43 2.39 -3.81 3.20
C ASP A 43 3.31 -4.41 4.28
N SER A 44 3.99 -5.50 3.92
CA SER A 44 4.91 -6.22 4.79
C SER A 44 6.14 -5.42 5.24
N ASN A 45 6.44 -4.30 4.59
CA ASN A 45 7.49 -3.35 4.98
C ASN A 45 6.95 -2.21 5.88
N GLY A 46 5.65 -2.23 6.20
CA GLY A 46 5.00 -1.21 7.02
C GLY A 46 4.59 0.06 6.25
N ILE A 47 4.63 0.04 4.91
CA ILE A 47 4.19 1.18 4.09
C ILE A 47 2.67 1.17 4.03
N TYR A 48 2.05 2.28 4.45
CA TYR A 48 0.60 2.47 4.38
C TYR A 48 0.20 3.07 3.03
N TYR A 49 -0.55 2.30 2.23
CA TYR A 49 -1.16 2.71 0.99
C TYR A 49 -2.58 3.20 1.27
N LEU A 50 -2.86 4.43 0.84
CA LEU A 50 -4.21 4.98 0.82
C LEU A 50 -5.07 4.21 -0.17
N GLY A 51 -6.36 4.04 0.16
CA GLY A 51 -7.34 3.59 -0.81
C GLY A 51 -7.47 4.61 -1.95
N ASP A 52 -7.89 4.13 -3.11
CA ASP A 52 -7.87 4.94 -4.32
C ASP A 52 -8.71 6.23 -4.20
N PRO A 53 -8.11 7.43 -4.24
CA PRO A 53 -8.83 8.70 -4.08
C PRO A 53 -9.75 9.02 -5.29
N LEU A 54 -9.57 8.33 -6.41
CA LEU A 54 -10.36 8.47 -7.63
C LEU A 54 -11.53 7.49 -7.70
N LYS A 55 -11.71 6.63 -6.70
CA LYS A 55 -12.83 5.68 -6.61
C LYS A 55 -14.16 6.41 -6.79
N GLY A 56 -14.97 5.94 -7.74
CA GLY A 56 -16.25 6.55 -8.10
C GLY A 56 -16.18 7.93 -8.77
N LYS A 57 -14.99 8.38 -9.22
CA LYS A 57 -14.81 9.70 -9.87
C LYS A 57 -14.31 9.61 -11.30
N VAL A 58 -13.12 9.03 -11.51
CA VAL A 58 -12.40 9.06 -12.79
C VAL A 58 -11.83 7.68 -13.09
N GLY A 59 -12.07 7.18 -14.30
CA GLY A 59 -11.63 5.85 -14.73
C GLY A 59 -12.39 4.73 -14.03
N THR A 60 -11.95 3.50 -14.30
CA THR A 60 -12.59 2.29 -13.82
C THR A 60 -11.65 1.57 -12.86
N GLU A 61 -12.11 1.35 -11.64
CA GLU A 61 -11.49 0.36 -10.75
C GLU A 61 -11.78 -1.05 -11.24
N SER A 62 -10.78 -1.93 -11.14
CA SER A 62 -10.91 -3.34 -11.45
C SER A 62 -10.15 -4.17 -10.44
N ASP A 63 -10.77 -5.26 -10.01
CA ASP A 63 -10.16 -6.31 -9.21
C ASP A 63 -9.90 -7.59 -10.02
N TYR A 64 -9.87 -7.46 -11.36
CA TYR A 64 -9.67 -8.59 -12.28
C TYR A 64 -8.41 -9.39 -11.96
N GLY A 65 -7.37 -8.75 -11.40
CA GLY A 65 -6.16 -9.42 -10.94
C GLY A 65 -6.37 -10.42 -9.80
N ARG A 66 -7.47 -10.35 -9.05
CA ARG A 66 -7.80 -11.31 -7.97
C ARG A 66 -8.05 -12.73 -8.46
N GLN A 67 -8.33 -12.91 -9.75
CA GLN A 67 -8.46 -14.27 -10.32
C GLN A 67 -7.11 -15.01 -10.36
N LEU A 68 -5.99 -14.29 -10.23
CA LEU A 68 -4.67 -14.90 -10.17
C LEU A 68 -4.48 -15.56 -8.81
N LEU A 69 -4.23 -16.88 -8.83
CA LEU A 69 -4.02 -17.68 -7.64
C LEU A 69 -2.81 -17.23 -6.80
N THR A 70 -1.82 -16.61 -7.45
CA THR A 70 -0.63 -16.04 -6.80
C THR A 70 0.02 -14.99 -7.70
N ILE A 71 0.66 -14.00 -7.08
CA ILE A 71 1.55 -13.07 -7.76
C ILE A 71 3.00 -13.47 -7.45
N ASN A 72 3.70 -13.96 -8.48
CA ASN A 72 5.07 -14.43 -8.32
C ASN A 72 5.98 -13.33 -7.73
N ARG A 73 6.88 -13.73 -6.83
CA ARG A 73 7.91 -12.86 -6.21
C ARG A 73 7.34 -11.74 -5.33
N VAL A 74 6.09 -11.86 -4.88
CA VAL A 74 5.44 -10.94 -3.95
C VAL A 74 5.10 -11.71 -2.66
N ASN A 75 5.18 -11.04 -1.51
CA ASN A 75 4.68 -11.61 -0.26
C ASN A 75 3.16 -11.79 -0.37
N LYS A 76 2.63 -12.93 0.07
CA LYS A 76 1.18 -13.21 0.02
C LYS A 76 0.31 -12.09 0.62
N HIS A 77 0.79 -11.42 1.67
CA HIS A 77 0.11 -10.28 2.28
C HIS A 77 0.02 -9.06 1.34
N ASP A 78 1.03 -8.87 0.50
CA ASP A 78 1.18 -7.71 -0.39
C ASP A 78 0.58 -7.94 -1.78
N GLU A 79 0.17 -9.18 -2.11
CA GLU A 79 -0.42 -9.53 -3.41
C GLU A 79 -1.62 -8.63 -3.75
N ILE A 80 -2.36 -8.16 -2.74
CA ILE A 80 -3.49 -7.26 -2.93
C ILE A 80 -3.14 -5.97 -3.68
N LEU A 81 -1.92 -5.44 -3.51
CA LEU A 81 -1.43 -4.25 -4.21
C LEU A 81 -1.22 -4.46 -5.71
N TYR A 82 -1.26 -5.72 -6.17
CA TYR A 82 -1.10 -6.12 -7.56
C TYR A 82 -2.38 -6.75 -8.15
N GLN A 83 -3.40 -6.97 -7.31
CA GLN A 83 -4.67 -7.59 -7.71
C GLN A 83 -5.77 -6.57 -8.01
N THR A 84 -5.56 -5.31 -7.66
CA THR A 84 -6.42 -4.19 -8.02
C THR A 84 -5.71 -3.24 -8.97
N GLU A 85 -6.47 -2.66 -9.91
CA GLU A 85 -5.97 -1.65 -10.82
C GLU A 85 -7.01 -0.55 -11.07
N ARG A 86 -6.52 0.63 -11.48
CA ARG A 86 -7.33 1.64 -12.15
C ARG A 86 -6.89 1.77 -13.59
N TYR A 87 -7.86 1.73 -14.51
CA TYR A 87 -7.63 2.04 -15.91
C TYR A 87 -8.56 3.16 -16.38
N HIS A 88 -8.18 3.82 -17.46
CA HIS A 88 -9.00 4.78 -18.17
C HIS A 88 -8.72 4.64 -19.66
N HIS A 89 -9.70 4.97 -20.51
CA HIS A 89 -9.50 5.06 -21.95
C HIS A 89 -8.83 6.36 -22.41
N ASP A 90 -8.63 7.29 -21.47
CA ASP A 90 -8.02 8.61 -21.67
C ASP A 90 -6.90 8.79 -20.62
N THR A 91 -6.60 10.04 -20.24
CA THR A 91 -5.62 10.36 -19.21
C THR A 91 -6.28 10.58 -17.85
N PHE A 92 -5.66 10.07 -16.79
CA PHE A 92 -5.95 10.42 -15.40
C PHE A 92 -4.64 10.59 -14.63
N GLY A 93 -4.70 11.24 -13.48
CA GLY A 93 -3.54 11.50 -12.64
C GLY A 93 -3.89 11.50 -11.15
N TYR A 94 -2.85 11.36 -10.33
CA TYR A 94 -2.94 11.50 -8.88
C TYR A 94 -2.24 12.79 -8.45
N ASP A 95 -2.97 13.64 -7.72
CA ASP A 95 -2.39 14.83 -7.09
C ASP A 95 -1.74 14.42 -5.77
N ILE A 96 -0.41 14.45 -5.74
CA ILE A 96 0.37 14.07 -4.56
C ILE A 96 0.87 15.35 -3.88
N PRO A 97 0.36 15.70 -2.68
CA PRO A 97 0.84 16.87 -1.98
C PRO A 97 2.28 16.65 -1.48
N VAL A 98 3.21 17.49 -1.94
CA VAL A 98 4.60 17.53 -1.47
C VAL A 98 4.83 18.82 -0.68
N SER A 99 5.51 18.72 0.46
CA SER A 99 5.66 19.83 1.43
C SER A 99 6.91 20.70 1.21
N GLY A 100 7.63 20.52 0.11
CA GLY A 100 8.78 21.35 -0.22
C GLY A 100 9.48 20.92 -1.50
N ASP A 101 10.49 21.70 -1.88
CA ASP A 101 11.35 21.37 -3.00
C ASP A 101 12.35 20.28 -2.59
N GLY A 102 12.53 19.28 -3.45
CA GLY A 102 13.44 18.18 -3.14
C GLY A 102 13.47 17.12 -4.23
N GLN A 103 14.35 16.14 -4.04
CA GLN A 103 14.39 14.96 -4.88
C GLN A 103 13.44 13.91 -4.32
N TYR A 104 12.47 13.51 -5.13
CA TYR A 104 11.49 12.49 -4.80
C TYR A 104 11.69 11.26 -5.68
N VAL A 105 11.53 10.08 -5.08
CA VAL A 105 11.55 8.81 -5.80
C VAL A 105 10.11 8.37 -5.99
N LEU A 106 9.67 8.28 -7.25
CA LEU A 106 8.38 7.69 -7.59
C LEU A 106 8.57 6.20 -7.88
N ILE A 107 7.93 5.36 -7.07
CA ILE A 107 7.89 3.91 -7.29
C ILE A 107 6.52 3.54 -7.85
N LEU A 108 6.50 3.01 -9.07
CA LEU A 108 5.29 2.53 -9.71
C LEU A 108 5.32 1.00 -9.76
N LYS A 109 4.32 0.37 -9.15
CA LYS A 109 4.12 -1.08 -9.17
C LYS A 109 3.05 -1.40 -10.21
N PHE A 110 3.42 -2.15 -11.23
CA PHE A 110 2.49 -2.59 -12.27
C PHE A 110 2.34 -4.11 -12.24
N CYS A 111 1.10 -4.57 -12.40
CA CYS A 111 0.77 -5.94 -12.74
C CYS A 111 -0.12 -5.89 -13.98
N GLU A 112 0.30 -6.55 -15.06
CA GLU A 112 -0.54 -6.70 -16.25
C GLU A 112 -1.17 -8.08 -16.20
N VAL A 113 -2.49 -8.12 -16.04
CA VAL A 113 -3.26 -9.33 -15.76
C VAL A 113 -4.26 -9.68 -16.86
N TYR A 114 -4.41 -8.80 -17.86
CA TYR A 114 -5.37 -8.95 -18.95
C TYR A 114 -4.70 -9.35 -20.25
N PHE A 115 -3.55 -8.75 -20.58
CA PHE A 115 -2.84 -9.01 -21.83
C PHE A 115 -1.71 -10.03 -21.68
N ASN A 116 -1.77 -11.11 -22.46
CA ASN A 116 -0.84 -12.25 -22.41
C ASN A 116 0.37 -12.18 -23.38
N GLY A 117 0.74 -11.00 -23.85
CA GLY A 117 1.71 -10.84 -24.93
C GLY A 117 2.30 -9.43 -25.02
N PRO A 118 3.55 -9.30 -25.53
CA PRO A 118 4.21 -8.01 -25.66
C PRO A 118 3.46 -7.10 -26.64
N ASN A 119 3.55 -5.78 -26.45
CA ASN A 119 2.93 -4.74 -27.28
C ASN A 119 1.39 -4.73 -27.33
N MET A 120 0.69 -5.56 -26.55
CA MET A 120 -0.78 -5.51 -26.50
C MET A 120 -1.31 -4.38 -25.59
N LYS A 121 -0.44 -3.77 -24.78
CA LYS A 121 -0.73 -2.54 -24.02
C LYS A 121 0.53 -1.70 -23.91
N VAL A 122 0.43 -0.42 -24.25
CA VAL A 122 1.47 0.59 -24.06
C VAL A 122 0.92 1.63 -23.11
N LYS A 123 1.61 1.89 -21.99
CA LYS A 123 1.23 2.92 -21.00
C LYS A 123 2.20 4.09 -21.10
N ALA A 124 1.68 5.30 -21.32
CA ALA A 124 2.46 6.53 -21.22
C ALA A 124 2.42 7.04 -19.77
N LEU A 125 3.57 7.50 -19.27
CA LEU A 125 3.70 8.08 -17.93
C LEU A 125 4.20 9.52 -18.05
N LEU A 126 3.50 10.44 -17.40
CA LEU A 126 3.88 11.85 -17.31
C LEU A 126 4.06 12.20 -15.84
N THR A 127 5.23 12.76 -15.51
CA THR A 127 5.50 13.39 -14.21
C THR A 127 5.64 14.88 -14.45
N MET A 128 4.86 15.71 -13.77
CA MET A 128 4.96 17.17 -13.87
C MET A 128 5.71 17.69 -12.63
N SER A 129 6.73 18.53 -12.85
CA SER A 129 7.55 19.18 -11.82
C SER A 129 6.95 20.50 -11.36
#